data_AF-A0A7V3DIA0-F1
#
_entry.id   AF-A0A7V3DIA0-F1
#
_cell.length_a   1.000
_cell.length_b   1.000
_cell.length_c   1.000
_cell.angle_alpha   90.00
_cell.angle_beta   90.00
_cell.angle_gamma   90.00
#
_symmetry.space_group_name_H-M   'P 1'
#
loop_
_entity.id
_entity.type
_entity.pdbx_description
1 polymer ?
#
loop_
_entity_poly.entity_id
_entity_poly.type
_entity_poly.pdbx_seq_one_letter_code
_entity_poly.pdbx_strand_id
1 'polypeptide(L)'
;MADTTRQYDPWRYATFLLWLILFMAGLVPEPVFLMLREAGGVLTQRALVNSPHAITVALAGYVAVFVYHRCRDGGDSPGAAQDKALQMAIVALLAFMPVDPGSVLAAHTAPVLEHRIVLYGAALFKLAAWWSLLALFIRYYLFRGDDAFTEIGSLFPSTRKPDPSPSLDSSDPDVSHPTNHNKE
;
A
#
# COMPACT_ATOMS: atom_id res chain seq x y z
N MET A 1 -32.50 0.98 -3.14
CA MET A 1 -32.48 0.49 -4.53
C MET A 1 -31.04 0.11 -4.83
N ALA A 2 -30.73 -1.18 -4.80
CA ALA A 2 -29.36 -1.66 -5.01
C ALA A 2 -29.02 -1.50 -6.49
N ASP A 3 -28.02 -0.68 -6.77
CA ASP A 3 -27.55 -0.36 -8.11
C ASP A 3 -26.94 -1.62 -8.75
N THR A 4 -27.71 -2.24 -9.65
CA THR A 4 -27.35 -3.47 -10.38
C THR A 4 -26.33 -3.24 -11.49
N THR A 5 -25.84 -2.01 -11.69
CA THR A 5 -24.83 -1.68 -12.71
C THR A 5 -23.41 -2.12 -12.35
N ARG A 6 -23.16 -2.57 -11.12
CA ARG A 6 -21.83 -3.08 -10.68
C ARG A 6 -21.42 -4.42 -11.34
N GLN A 7 -22.23 -4.97 -12.24
CA GLN A 7 -22.23 -6.40 -12.52
C GLN A 7 -21.19 -6.87 -13.56
N TYR A 8 -20.70 -6.04 -14.49
CA TYR A 8 -19.60 -6.41 -15.41
C TYR A 8 -18.91 -5.16 -15.99
N ASP A 9 -17.86 -4.67 -15.34
CA ASP A 9 -17.00 -3.62 -15.90
C ASP A 9 -15.75 -4.26 -16.54
N PRO A 10 -15.67 -4.37 -17.88
CA PRO A 10 -14.53 -4.98 -18.57
C PRO A 10 -13.21 -4.24 -18.28
N TRP A 11 -13.26 -2.93 -18.01
CA TRP A 11 -12.07 -2.16 -17.69
C TRP A 11 -11.47 -2.56 -16.36
N ARG A 12 -12.31 -2.97 -15.41
CA ARG A 12 -11.87 -3.48 -14.11
C ARG A 12 -11.06 -4.77 -14.26
N TYR A 13 -11.49 -5.69 -15.12
CA TYR A 13 -10.74 -6.92 -15.42
C TYR A 13 -9.45 -6.64 -16.21
N ALA A 14 -9.51 -5.76 -17.22
CA ALA A 14 -8.33 -5.37 -17.98
C ALA A 14 -7.26 -4.73 -17.08
N THR A 15 -7.68 -3.84 -16.17
CA THR A 15 -6.77 -3.20 -15.21
C THR A 15 -6.22 -4.22 -14.21
N PHE A 16 -7.04 -5.17 -13.75
CA PHE A 16 -6.57 -6.25 -12.88
C PHE A 16 -5.52 -7.12 -13.58
N LEU A 17 -5.74 -7.48 -14.85
CA LEU A 17 -4.78 -8.24 -15.64
C LEU A 17 -3.46 -7.48 -15.81
N LEU A 18 -3.54 -6.16 -16.06
CA LEU A 18 -2.35 -5.30 -16.12
C LEU A 18 -1.60 -5.30 -14.78
N TRP A 19 -2.32 -5.23 -13.66
CA TRP A 19 -1.71 -5.34 -12.33
C TRP A 19 -1.01 -6.68 -12.14
N LEU A 20 -1.61 -7.80 -12.56
CA LEU A 20 -0.96 -9.11 -12.50
C LEU A 20 0.38 -9.11 -13.26
N ILE A 21 0.44 -8.49 -14.43
CA ILE A 21 1.68 -8.35 -15.20
C ILE A 21 2.73 -7.55 -14.39
N LEU A 22 2.33 -6.43 -13.77
CA LEU A 22 3.22 -5.63 -12.92
C LEU A 22 3.70 -6.40 -11.68
N PHE A 23 2.82 -7.19 -11.05
CA PHE A 23 3.17 -8.03 -9.91
C PHE A 23 4.16 -9.13 -10.29
N MET A 24 3.96 -9.77 -11.44
CA MET A 24 4.90 -10.76 -11.97
C MET A 24 6.24 -10.10 -12.31
N ALA A 25 6.22 -8.91 -12.91
CA ALA A 25 7.42 -8.14 -13.18
C ALA A 25 8.19 -7.79 -11.90
N GLY A 26 7.49 -7.37 -10.84
CA GLY A 26 8.07 -7.06 -9.54
C GLY A 26 8.55 -8.29 -8.76
N LEU A 27 8.08 -9.50 -9.07
CA LEU A 27 8.56 -10.73 -8.44
C LEU A 27 10.04 -10.98 -8.81
N VAL A 28 10.38 -10.74 -10.08
CA VAL A 28 11.71 -10.95 -10.67
C VAL A 28 12.17 -9.70 -11.46
N PRO A 29 12.44 -8.57 -10.77
CA PRO A 29 12.69 -7.28 -11.43
C PRO A 29 13.98 -7.26 -12.26
N GLU A 30 14.98 -8.07 -11.92
CA GLU A 30 16.25 -8.13 -12.62
C GLU A 30 16.14 -8.81 -14.00
N PRO A 31 15.58 -10.03 -14.14
CA PRO A 31 15.28 -10.59 -15.47
C PRO A 31 14.43 -9.67 -16.34
N VAL A 32 13.42 -9.02 -15.74
CA VAL A 32 12.54 -8.07 -16.44
C VAL A 32 13.31 -6.86 -16.93
N PHE A 33 14.17 -6.30 -16.07
CA PHE A 33 15.06 -5.21 -16.44
C PHE A 33 15.97 -5.59 -17.61
N LEU A 34 16.60 -6.75 -17.56
CA LEU A 34 17.48 -7.23 -18.63
C LEU A 34 16.72 -7.41 -19.95
N MET A 35 15.53 -8.00 -19.90
CA MET A 35 14.65 -8.16 -21.08
C MET A 35 14.24 -6.81 -21.67
N LEU A 36 13.78 -5.86 -20.84
CA LEU A 36 13.38 -4.52 -21.29
C LEU A 36 14.57 -3.76 -21.88
N ARG A 37 15.74 -3.92 -21.27
CA ARG A 37 16.99 -3.32 -21.72
C ARG A 37 17.43 -3.86 -23.08
N GLU A 38 17.34 -5.17 -23.28
CA GLU A 38 17.62 -5.82 -24.56
C GLU A 38 16.62 -5.38 -25.64
N ALA A 39 15.32 -5.39 -25.34
CA ALA A 39 14.27 -4.93 -26.25
C ALA A 39 14.41 -3.44 -26.62
N GLY A 40 14.88 -2.61 -25.69
CA GLY A 40 15.07 -1.17 -25.90
C GLY A 40 16.37 -0.78 -26.63
N GLY A 41 17.27 -1.74 -26.92
CA GLY A 41 18.54 -1.45 -27.59
C GLY A 41 19.46 -0.47 -26.84
N VAL A 42 19.29 -0.34 -25.51
CA VAL A 42 19.93 0.71 -24.73
C VAL A 42 21.41 0.38 -24.49
N LEU A 43 22.31 1.21 -25.02
CA LEU A 43 23.76 1.12 -24.79
C LEU A 43 24.11 1.13 -23.28
N THR A 44 25.19 0.44 -22.91
CA THR A 44 25.66 0.21 -21.52
C THR A 44 26.22 1.48 -20.87
N GLN A 45 25.41 2.53 -20.71
CA GLN A 45 25.78 3.63 -19.83
C GLN A 45 25.42 3.30 -18.38
N ARG A 46 26.38 3.48 -17.45
CA ARG A 46 26.15 3.39 -16.00
C ARG A 46 25.33 4.60 -15.54
N ALA A 47 24.03 4.57 -15.78
CA ALA A 47 23.07 5.51 -15.23
C ALA A 47 22.30 4.85 -14.07
N LEU A 48 21.92 5.63 -13.06
CA LEU A 48 21.18 5.12 -11.90
C LEU A 48 19.81 4.50 -12.30
N VAL A 49 19.21 5.06 -13.36
CA VAL A 49 18.01 4.53 -14.04
C VAL A 49 18.24 3.20 -14.77
N ASN A 50 19.50 2.83 -14.99
CA ASN A 50 19.90 1.58 -15.63
C ASN A 50 20.21 0.52 -14.56
N SER A 51 19.29 0.35 -13.60
CA SER A 51 19.39 -0.68 -12.56
C SER A 51 18.02 -1.33 -12.29
N PRO A 52 17.97 -2.60 -11.88
CA PRO A 52 16.73 -3.26 -11.45
C PRO A 52 16.02 -2.52 -10.30
N HIS A 53 16.79 -1.85 -9.45
CA HIS A 53 16.26 -1.05 -8.34
C HIS A 53 15.40 0.13 -8.82
N ALA A 54 15.67 0.69 -10.01
CA ALA A 54 14.83 1.74 -10.56
C ALA A 54 13.40 1.23 -10.83
N ILE A 55 13.25 -0.02 -11.30
CA ILE A 55 11.94 -0.66 -11.49
C ILE A 55 11.24 -0.84 -10.15
N THR A 56 11.96 -1.33 -9.13
CA THR A 56 11.43 -1.49 -7.77
C THR A 56 10.89 -0.18 -7.21
N VAL A 57 11.68 0.90 -7.28
CA VAL A 57 11.31 2.23 -6.76
C VAL A 57 10.14 2.81 -7.55
N ALA A 58 10.15 2.68 -8.88
CA ALA A 58 9.07 3.15 -9.73
C ALA A 58 7.75 2.42 -9.43
N LEU A 59 7.77 1.08 -9.32
CA LEU A 59 6.60 0.29 -8.97
C LEU A 59 6.08 0.62 -7.56
N ALA A 60 6.98 0.77 -6.59
CA ALA A 60 6.59 1.14 -5.23
C ALA A 60 5.96 2.54 -5.17
N GLY A 61 6.54 3.52 -5.86
CA GLY A 61 5.96 4.85 -6.00
C GLY A 61 4.60 4.84 -6.70
N TYR A 62 4.46 4.03 -7.75
CA TYR A 62 3.19 3.86 -8.44
C TYR A 62 2.10 3.25 -7.54
N VAL A 63 2.44 2.20 -6.77
CA VAL A 63 1.51 1.63 -5.76
C VAL A 63 1.14 2.68 -4.72
N ALA A 64 2.10 3.46 -4.22
CA ALA A 64 1.84 4.51 -3.23
C ALA A 64 0.83 5.55 -3.74
N VAL A 65 1.06 6.08 -4.95
CA VAL A 65 0.17 7.07 -5.58
C VAL A 65 -1.22 6.46 -5.82
N PHE A 66 -1.27 5.22 -6.31
CA PHE A 66 -2.53 4.51 -6.53
C PHE A 66 -3.33 4.35 -5.23
N VAL A 67 -2.69 3.87 -4.15
CA VAL A 67 -3.31 3.71 -2.83
C VAL A 67 -3.78 5.05 -2.29
N TYR A 68 -2.96 6.10 -2.40
CA TYR A 68 -3.33 7.44 -1.97
C TYR A 68 -4.65 7.89 -2.63
N HIS A 69 -4.74 7.81 -3.96
CA HIS A 69 -5.95 8.22 -4.68
C HIS A 69 -7.16 7.36 -4.29
N ARG A 70 -7.00 6.03 -4.14
CA ARG A 70 -8.10 5.15 -3.73
C ARG A 70 -8.59 5.41 -2.32
N CYS A 71 -7.69 5.71 -1.38
CA CYS A 71 -8.09 6.13 -0.04
C CYS A 71 -8.85 7.47 -0.08
N ARG A 72 -8.41 8.43 -0.91
CA ARG A 72 -9.09 9.73 -1.08
C ARG A 72 -10.49 9.57 -1.68
N ASP A 73 -10.64 8.73 -2.70
CA ASP A 73 -11.92 8.43 -3.33
C ASP A 73 -12.86 7.67 -2.37
N GLY A 74 -12.31 6.83 -1.50
CA GLY A 74 -13.03 6.15 -0.42
C GLY A 74 -13.39 7.04 0.78
N GLY A 75 -13.06 8.33 0.76
CA GLY A 75 -13.44 9.30 1.79
C GLY A 75 -12.47 9.45 2.96
N ASP A 76 -11.28 8.85 2.90
CA ASP A 76 -10.26 9.04 3.95
C ASP A 76 -9.73 10.48 3.98
N SER A 77 -9.35 10.93 5.18
CA SER A 77 -8.70 12.23 5.35
C SER A 77 -7.35 12.25 4.61
N PRO A 78 -6.89 13.42 4.14
CA PRO A 78 -5.62 13.52 3.42
C PRO A 78 -4.43 12.93 4.18
N GLY A 79 -4.37 13.13 5.51
CA GLY A 79 -3.32 12.57 6.36
C GLY A 79 -3.39 11.05 6.47
N ALA A 80 -4.58 10.49 6.72
CA ALA A 80 -4.75 9.03 6.80
C ALA A 80 -4.43 8.34 5.46
N ALA A 81 -4.81 8.97 4.34
CA ALA A 81 -4.48 8.46 3.01
C ALA A 81 -2.96 8.51 2.74
N GLN A 82 -2.26 9.55 3.19
CA GLN A 82 -0.79 9.64 3.07
C GLN A 82 -0.08 8.55 3.88
N ASP A 83 -0.51 8.33 5.12
CA ASP A 83 0.08 7.31 6.00
C ASP A 83 -0.08 5.90 5.41
N LYS A 84 -1.28 5.59 4.91
CA LYS A 84 -1.54 4.32 4.21
C LYS A 84 -0.72 4.20 2.95
N ALA A 85 -0.66 5.25 2.13
CA ALA A 85 0.15 5.25 0.91
C ALA A 85 1.64 5.00 1.20
N LEU A 86 2.19 5.64 2.25
CA LEU A 86 3.57 5.44 2.69
C LEU A 86 3.80 4.01 3.19
N GLN A 87 2.89 3.49 4.02
CA GLN A 87 2.95 2.10 4.49
C GLN A 87 2.95 1.12 3.31
N MET A 88 2.06 1.32 2.34
CA MET A 88 1.98 0.47 1.15
C MET A 88 3.21 0.65 0.24
N ALA A 89 3.82 1.83 0.19
CA ALA A 89 5.08 2.06 -0.52
C ALA A 89 6.21 1.20 0.07
N ILE A 90 6.32 1.14 1.41
CA ILE A 90 7.34 0.32 2.09
C ILE A 90 7.10 -1.17 1.81
N VAL A 91 5.86 -1.63 1.90
CA VAL A 91 5.52 -3.02 1.55
C VAL A 91 5.84 -3.31 0.09
N ALA A 92 5.57 -2.37 -0.83
CA ALA A 92 5.89 -2.51 -2.25
C ALA A 92 7.41 -2.53 -2.51
N LEU A 93 8.20 -1.73 -1.80
CA LEU A 93 9.66 -1.81 -1.88
C LEU A 93 10.17 -3.19 -1.46
N LEU A 94 9.63 -3.76 -0.38
CA LEU A 94 9.99 -5.11 0.08
C LEU A 94 9.55 -6.19 -0.92
N ALA A 95 8.32 -6.10 -1.42
CA ALA A 95 7.76 -7.05 -2.38
C ALA A 95 8.53 -7.07 -3.70
N PHE A 96 8.92 -5.89 -4.18
CA PHE A 96 9.56 -5.71 -5.49
C PHE A 96 11.09 -5.59 -5.40
N MET A 97 11.68 -5.81 -4.21
CA MET A 97 13.12 -5.80 -4.02
C MET A 97 13.79 -6.84 -4.93
N PRO A 98 14.88 -6.51 -5.64
CA PRO A 98 15.62 -7.50 -6.41
C PRO A 98 16.31 -8.45 -5.42
N VAL A 99 15.84 -9.70 -5.40
CA VAL A 99 16.49 -10.81 -4.71
C VAL A 99 16.82 -11.80 -5.80
N ASP A 100 18.10 -12.11 -5.96
CA ASP A 100 18.56 -13.07 -6.96
C ASP A 100 18.06 -14.48 -6.59
N PRO A 101 17.18 -15.09 -7.39
CA PRO A 101 16.70 -16.46 -7.15
C PRO A 101 17.85 -17.47 -7.17
N GLY A 102 18.88 -17.24 -7.99
CA GLY A 102 20.05 -18.11 -8.07
C GLY A 102 20.79 -18.18 -6.75
N SER A 103 21.04 -17.03 -6.12
CA SER A 103 21.64 -16.93 -4.80
C SER A 103 20.81 -17.61 -3.69
N VAL A 104 19.47 -17.53 -3.77
CA VAL A 104 18.59 -18.21 -2.80
C VAL A 104 18.61 -19.73 -2.99
N LEU A 105 18.58 -20.22 -4.22
CA LEU A 105 18.69 -21.66 -4.51
C LEU A 105 20.07 -22.20 -4.11
N ALA A 106 21.14 -21.44 -4.36
CA ALA A 106 22.50 -21.77 -3.97
C ALA A 106 22.78 -21.55 -2.47
N ALA A 107 21.86 -20.98 -1.70
CA ALA A 107 22.09 -20.68 -0.28
C ALA A 107 22.47 -21.92 0.55
N HIS A 108 22.01 -23.11 0.16
CA HIS A 108 22.35 -24.36 0.84
C HIS A 108 23.84 -24.76 0.73
N THR A 109 24.56 -24.24 -0.27
CA THR A 109 26.01 -24.49 -0.46
C THR A 109 26.88 -23.48 0.28
N ALA A 110 26.32 -22.34 0.71
CA ALA A 110 27.07 -21.30 1.41
C ALA A 110 27.60 -21.84 2.77
N PRO A 111 28.90 -21.79 3.06
CA PRO A 111 29.46 -22.41 4.27
C PRO A 111 29.05 -21.70 5.57
N VAL A 112 28.61 -20.44 5.51
CA VAL A 112 28.28 -19.61 6.67
C VAL A 112 26.77 -19.60 6.94
N LEU A 113 26.35 -20.07 8.11
CA LEU A 113 24.94 -20.16 8.50
C LEU A 113 24.22 -18.80 8.49
N GLU A 114 24.88 -17.74 8.94
CA GLU A 114 24.33 -16.37 8.96
C GLU A 114 23.91 -15.90 7.55
N HIS A 115 24.71 -16.20 6.53
CA HIS A 115 24.38 -15.85 5.14
C HIS A 115 23.14 -16.60 4.65
N ARG A 116 22.95 -17.86 5.07
CA ARG A 116 21.77 -18.65 4.72
C ARG A 116 20.50 -18.06 5.34
N ILE A 117 20.58 -17.69 6.63
CA ILE A 117 19.45 -17.10 7.36
C ILE A 117 19.04 -15.78 6.71
N VAL A 118 20.00 -14.93 6.35
CA VAL A 118 19.72 -13.65 5.68
C VAL A 118 19.07 -13.86 4.31
N LEU A 119 19.59 -14.78 3.49
CA LEU A 119 19.03 -15.06 2.16
C LEU A 119 17.61 -15.64 2.23
N TYR A 120 17.38 -16.66 3.07
CA TYR A 120 16.05 -17.24 3.23
C TYR A 120 15.08 -16.27 3.90
N GLY A 121 15.54 -15.51 4.89
CA GLY A 121 14.76 -14.46 5.52
C GLY A 121 14.31 -13.41 4.51
N ALA A 122 15.24 -12.86 3.72
CA ALA A 122 14.94 -11.89 2.68
C ALA A 122 13.94 -12.44 1.64
N ALA A 123 14.14 -13.68 1.17
CA ALA A 123 13.22 -14.33 0.25
C ALA A 123 11.82 -14.53 0.85
N LEU A 124 11.74 -14.95 2.11
CA LEU A 124 10.48 -15.15 2.82
C LEU A 124 9.74 -13.82 3.04
N PHE A 125 10.42 -12.78 3.53
CA PHE A 125 9.82 -11.46 3.72
C PHE A 125 9.36 -10.85 2.41
N LYS A 126 10.14 -10.99 1.34
CA LYS A 126 9.75 -10.57 -0.01
C LYS A 126 8.47 -11.28 -0.47
N LEU A 127 8.41 -12.61 -0.36
CA LEU A 127 7.22 -13.38 -0.75
C LEU A 127 6.00 -13.03 0.10
N ALA A 128 6.18 -12.83 1.40
CA ALA A 128 5.10 -12.40 2.29
C ALA A 128 4.57 -11.01 1.92
N ALA A 129 5.45 -10.05 1.64
CA ALA A 129 5.08 -8.70 1.20
C ALA A 129 4.42 -8.72 -0.20
N TRP A 130 4.92 -9.54 -1.11
CA TRP A 130 4.35 -9.71 -2.44
C TRP A 130 2.94 -10.32 -2.36
N TRP A 131 2.76 -11.37 -1.56
CA TRP A 131 1.48 -12.02 -1.37
C TRP A 131 0.46 -11.10 -0.67
N SER A 132 0.90 -10.32 0.33
CA SER A 132 0.01 -9.39 1.03
C SER A 132 -0.51 -8.29 0.09
N LEU A 133 0.35 -7.74 -0.76
CA LEU A 133 -0.06 -6.80 -1.80
C LEU A 133 -0.98 -7.45 -2.82
N LEU A 134 -0.63 -8.63 -3.34
CA LEU A 134 -1.45 -9.31 -4.32
C LEU A 134 -2.85 -9.62 -3.76
N ALA A 135 -2.93 -10.11 -2.52
CA ALA A 135 -4.18 -10.37 -1.83
C ALA A 135 -5.02 -9.10 -1.66
N LEU A 136 -4.39 -7.97 -1.34
CA LEU A 136 -5.08 -6.67 -1.26
C LEU A 136 -5.65 -6.24 -2.61
N PHE A 137 -4.86 -6.36 -3.69
CA PHE A 137 -5.31 -6.03 -5.04
C PHE A 137 -6.42 -6.97 -5.53
N ILE A 138 -6.32 -8.28 -5.23
CA ILE A 138 -7.40 -9.25 -5.49
C ILE A 138 -8.66 -8.84 -4.72
N ARG A 139 -8.56 -8.49 -3.44
CA ARG A 139 -9.70 -8.04 -2.62
C ARG A 139 -10.36 -6.80 -3.20
N TYR A 140 -9.55 -5.84 -3.63
CA TYR A 140 -10.00 -4.62 -4.27
C TYR A 140 -10.76 -4.89 -5.59
N TYR A 141 -10.16 -5.65 -6.51
CA TYR A 141 -10.75 -5.91 -7.82
C TYR A 141 -11.89 -6.92 -7.81
N LEU A 142 -11.91 -7.93 -6.93
CA LEU A 142 -12.93 -8.99 -6.94
C LEU A 142 -14.07 -8.79 -5.92
N PHE A 143 -13.82 -8.17 -4.76
CA PHE A 143 -14.79 -8.22 -3.65
C PHE A 143 -15.35 -6.86 -3.24
N ARG A 144 -14.49 -5.93 -2.80
CA ARG A 144 -14.93 -4.77 -2.02
C ARG A 144 -14.74 -3.40 -2.68
N GLY A 145 -14.04 -3.30 -3.82
CA GLY A 145 -13.74 -1.99 -4.41
C GLY A 145 -12.98 -1.11 -3.41
N ASP A 146 -13.29 0.18 -3.36
CA ASP A 146 -12.55 1.18 -2.57
C ASP A 146 -12.53 0.91 -1.06
N ASP A 147 -13.50 0.16 -0.53
CA ASP A 147 -13.55 -0.26 0.89
C ASP A 147 -12.35 -1.12 1.30
N ALA A 148 -11.68 -1.78 0.34
CA ALA A 148 -10.51 -2.61 0.64
C ALA A 148 -9.31 -1.79 1.15
N PHE A 149 -9.22 -0.51 0.78
CA PHE A 149 -8.13 0.39 1.19
C PHE A 149 -8.48 1.24 2.41
N THR A 150 -9.76 1.54 2.63
CA THR A 150 -10.23 2.27 3.82
C THR A 150 -10.15 1.41 5.09
N GLU A 151 -10.32 0.09 4.97
CA GLU A 151 -10.25 -0.87 6.09
C GLU A 151 -8.80 -1.18 6.56
N ILE A 152 -7.77 -0.78 5.80
CA ILE A 152 -6.37 -0.94 6.22
C ILE A 152 -6.14 -0.07 7.46
N GLY A 153 -5.86 -0.69 8.61
CA GLY A 153 -5.49 0.04 9.82
C GLY A 153 -4.19 0.83 9.59
N SER A 154 -4.20 2.13 9.88
CA SER A 154 -2.97 2.92 9.87
C SER A 154 -2.05 2.43 10.99
N LEU A 155 -0.85 1.98 10.65
CA LEU A 155 0.18 1.64 11.65
C LEU A 155 0.80 2.90 12.27
N PHE A 156 0.56 4.07 11.69
CA PHE A 156 1.06 5.34 12.20
C PHE A 156 0.02 5.97 13.16
N PRO A 157 0.34 6.09 14.46
CA PRO A 157 -0.59 6.61 15.47
C PRO A 157 -0.94 8.09 15.27
N SER A 158 -0.19 8.82 14.44
CA SER A 158 -0.33 10.27 14.24
C SER A 158 -1.66 10.70 13.59
N THR A 159 -2.41 9.78 12.97
CA THR A 159 -3.67 10.08 12.28
C THR A 159 -4.87 9.34 12.85
N ARG A 160 -4.71 8.64 13.97
CA ARG A 160 -5.83 8.03 14.69
C ARG A 160 -6.77 9.16 15.10
N LYS A 161 -7.93 9.28 14.44
CA LYS A 161 -8.98 10.21 14.88
C LYS A 161 -9.17 9.97 16.38
N PRO A 162 -9.12 11.03 17.22
CA PRO A 162 -9.57 10.89 18.59
C PRO A 162 -10.99 10.35 18.49
N ASP A 163 -11.27 9.24 19.19
CA ASP A 163 -12.66 8.84 19.41
C ASP A 163 -13.42 10.07 19.89
N PRO A 164 -14.64 10.33 19.39
CA PRO A 164 -15.47 11.37 19.98
C PRO A 164 -15.58 11.02 21.46
N SER A 165 -14.86 11.77 22.29
CA SER A 165 -15.00 11.71 23.73
C SER A 165 -16.50 11.87 23.98
N PRO A 166 -17.14 11.03 24.80
CA PRO A 166 -18.54 11.23 25.13
C PRO A 166 -18.61 12.62 25.75
N SER A 167 -19.08 13.58 24.97
CA SER A 167 -19.40 14.92 25.43
C SER A 167 -20.43 14.71 26.52
N LEU A 168 -20.00 14.92 27.77
CA LEU A 168 -20.89 15.16 28.89
C LEU A 168 -21.82 16.29 28.47
N ASP A 169 -23.03 15.84 28.14
CA ASP A 169 -24.28 16.54 27.97
C ASP A 169 -24.27 17.95 28.58
N SER A 170 -23.93 18.94 27.76
CA SER A 170 -24.27 20.33 28.01
C SER A 170 -25.65 20.58 27.39
N SER A 171 -26.70 20.25 28.16
CA SER A 171 -28.07 20.63 27.87
C SER A 171 -28.69 21.18 29.18
N ASP A 172 -28.52 22.45 29.53
CA ASP A 172 -29.25 23.66 29.08
C ASP A 172 -30.09 24.22 30.29
N PRO A 173 -30.83 25.33 30.18
CA PRO A 173 -30.51 26.63 30.79
C PRO A 173 -31.52 27.07 31.87
N ASP A 174 -31.21 28.10 32.68
CA ASP A 174 -32.29 29.03 33.09
C ASP A 174 -31.80 30.43 33.43
N VAL A 175 -32.36 31.39 32.70
CA VAL A 175 -32.23 32.83 32.90
C VAL A 175 -33.55 33.29 33.51
N SER A 176 -33.55 33.67 34.79
CA SER A 176 -34.54 34.62 35.29
C SER A 176 -34.06 35.31 36.57
N HIS A 177 -33.57 36.53 36.41
CA HIS A 177 -33.64 37.58 37.43
C HIS A 177 -35.08 38.13 37.41
N PRO A 178 -35.77 38.27 38.56
CA PRO A 178 -35.78 39.52 39.33
C PRO A 178 -35.79 39.19 40.85
N THR A 179 -35.75 40.05 41.87
CA THR A 179 -36.16 41.45 42.05
C THR A 179 -35.52 41.93 43.35
N ASN A 180 -35.19 43.22 43.39
CA ASN A 180 -34.79 44.02 44.54
C ASN A 180 -36.00 44.32 45.44
N HIS A 181 -35.92 44.09 46.77
CA HIS A 181 -36.59 44.96 47.76
C HIS A 181 -36.12 44.74 49.22
N ASN A 182 -35.44 45.77 49.75
CA ASN A 182 -35.45 46.41 51.08
C ASN A 182 -36.03 45.74 52.36
N LYS A 183 -35.35 46.07 53.48
CA LYS A 183 -35.80 46.59 54.80
C LYS A 183 -37.06 45.94 55.42
N GLU A 184 -37.08 45.50 56.67
CA GLU A 184 -36.59 46.09 57.94
C GLU A 184 -36.15 45.01 58.95
#